data_AF-D3G0K4-F1
#
_entry.id   AF-D3G0K4-F1
#
_cell.length_a   1.000
_cell.length_b   1.000
_cell.length_c   1.000
_cell.angle_alpha   90.00
_cell.angle_beta   90.00
_cell.angle_gamma   90.00
#
_symmetry.space_group_name_H-M   'P 1'
#
loop_
_entity.id
_entity.type
_entity.pdbx_description
1 polymer ?
#
loop_
_entity_poly.entity_id
_entity_poly.type
_entity_poly.pdbx_seq_one_letter_code
_entity_poly.pdbx_strand_id
1 'polypeptide(L)'
;MKTVEVERHNQKMIDGAEPVLSQLHERGFLAYIVGGAVRDLLCKRPITDIDIVTEATPEEISTVFSKTFSMNNQHQTVIVRHSGCLFEVTTQRGKSIEEDLLMRDFTINSIALDKKGQLFDPLDGQSDIKNQVIRSHNPAARMSEDPLRMLRAYRFSSDLGFKVAENLGEIIRYQAETLSRVAMERISKEFYKLVSGPFKHTALKELASSGLYKHCGLPQLDKKAIDFLRELPVLKNEKEEVIWTFICLSMNLTSESHLKGFLFSNQLTKDVRNRLAAFSYRNNHSWEVLSLYRASIEVALDVERVRELTNESYIAKEKILTIWEQLPIQTKNDLAVTGTDLLRHFKREAGPWLGEALLWVEEQVVTGYLPNEKDTLLQAIVTSNTGEG
;
A
#
# COMPACT_ATOMS: atom_id res chain seq x y z
N MET A 1 8.93 0.51 39.37
CA MET A 1 8.94 0.95 37.96
C MET A 1 9.69 -0.09 37.15
N LYS A 2 9.07 -0.65 36.09
CA LYS A 2 9.70 -1.66 35.24
C LYS A 2 10.17 -0.98 33.96
N THR A 3 11.46 -1.05 33.67
CA THR A 3 12.02 -0.73 32.35
C THR A 3 11.42 -1.67 31.32
N VAL A 4 11.04 -1.16 30.14
CA VAL A 4 10.46 -2.00 29.08
C VAL A 4 11.50 -2.98 28.56
N GLU A 5 11.16 -4.26 28.49
CA GLU A 5 12.01 -5.28 27.89
C GLU A 5 11.94 -5.15 26.37
N VAL A 6 13.09 -4.89 25.72
CA VAL A 6 13.18 -4.70 24.27
C VAL A 6 13.62 -6.01 23.63
N GLU A 7 12.80 -6.54 22.72
CA GLU A 7 13.17 -7.74 21.96
C GLU A 7 14.31 -7.45 20.97
N ARG A 8 15.16 -8.46 20.72
CA ARG A 8 16.37 -8.33 19.88
C ARG A 8 16.09 -7.73 18.50
N HIS A 9 14.92 -8.02 17.92
CA HIS A 9 14.54 -7.52 16.60
C HIS A 9 14.18 -6.03 16.60
N ASN A 10 13.82 -5.45 17.75
CA ASN A 10 13.54 -4.03 17.94
C ASN A 10 14.74 -3.23 18.46
N GLN A 11 15.73 -3.91 19.05
CA GLN A 11 16.89 -3.30 19.71
C GLN A 11 17.60 -2.25 18.83
N LYS A 12 17.85 -2.57 17.55
CA LYS A 12 18.54 -1.66 16.63
C LYS A 12 17.80 -0.32 16.46
N MET A 13 16.48 -0.34 16.36
CA MET A 13 15.70 0.88 16.15
C MET A 13 15.64 1.72 17.43
N ILE A 14 15.41 1.07 18.58
CA ILE A 14 15.39 1.75 19.89
C ILE A 14 16.75 2.35 20.24
N ASP A 15 17.83 1.59 20.06
CA ASP A 15 19.21 2.09 20.25
C ASP A 15 19.55 3.21 19.26
N GLY A 16 18.99 3.15 18.05
CA GLY A 16 19.14 4.20 17.05
C GLY A 16 18.44 5.51 17.43
N ALA A 17 17.34 5.43 18.19
CA ALA A 17 16.56 6.58 18.64
C ALA A 17 17.18 7.29 19.84
N GLU A 18 17.88 6.58 20.73
CA GLU A 18 18.49 7.16 21.94
C GLU A 18 19.38 8.37 21.64
N PRO A 19 20.30 8.35 20.66
CA PRO A 19 21.11 9.52 20.33
C PRO A 19 20.30 10.72 19.85
N VAL A 20 19.17 10.48 19.17
CA VAL A 20 18.26 11.56 18.71
C VAL A 20 17.59 12.21 19.91
N LEU A 21 17.07 11.41 20.85
CA LEU A 21 16.50 11.91 22.10
C LEU A 21 17.54 12.65 22.94
N SER A 22 18.76 12.11 23.05
CA SER A 22 19.83 12.71 23.84
C SER A 22 20.32 14.04 23.26
N GLN A 23 20.48 14.18 21.94
CA GLN A 23 20.84 15.46 21.32
C GLN A 23 19.77 16.54 21.51
N LEU A 24 18.48 16.18 21.46
CA LEU A 24 17.39 17.12 21.76
C LEU A 24 17.42 17.55 23.24
N HIS A 25 17.61 16.59 24.15
CA HIS A 25 17.70 16.87 25.59
C HIS A 25 18.91 17.74 25.95
N GLU A 26 20.06 17.55 25.30
CA GLU A 26 21.26 18.39 25.48
C GLU A 26 21.03 19.85 25.09
N ARG A 27 20.06 20.11 24.20
CA ARG A 27 19.62 21.45 23.81
C ARG A 27 18.49 22.00 24.68
N GLY A 28 18.06 21.25 25.70
CA GLY A 28 17.03 21.65 26.64
C GLY A 28 15.61 21.29 26.23
N PHE A 29 15.42 20.53 25.15
CA PHE A 29 14.10 20.09 24.69
C PHE A 29 13.77 18.70 25.23
N LEU A 30 12.55 18.52 25.73
CA LEU A 30 12.04 17.17 26.00
C LEU A 30 11.72 16.45 24.69
N ALA A 31 12.00 15.15 24.64
CA ALA A 31 11.71 14.30 23.50
C ALA A 31 11.30 12.88 23.93
N TYR A 32 10.34 12.30 23.21
CA TYR A 32 9.77 11.00 23.52
C TYR A 32 9.52 10.20 22.23
N ILE A 33 9.76 8.90 22.27
CA ILE A 33 9.23 7.98 21.25
C ILE A 33 7.73 7.81 21.53
N VAL A 34 6.89 7.86 20.50
CA VAL A 34 5.43 7.84 20.65
C VAL A 34 4.75 6.97 19.61
N GLY A 35 3.44 6.74 19.77
CA GLY A 35 2.60 6.19 18.71
C GLY A 35 2.82 4.71 18.46
N GLY A 36 2.87 4.34 17.17
CA GLY A 36 2.90 2.95 16.73
C GLY A 36 4.10 2.16 17.26
N ALA A 37 5.28 2.80 17.32
CA ALA A 37 6.50 2.17 17.82
C ALA A 37 6.36 1.68 19.26
N VAL A 38 5.80 2.51 20.15
CA VAL A 38 5.61 2.16 21.57
C VAL A 38 4.57 1.05 21.69
N ARG A 39 3.47 1.14 20.96
CA ARG A 39 2.45 0.08 20.91
C ARG A 39 3.05 -1.25 20.46
N ASP A 40 3.79 -1.24 19.36
CA ASP A 40 4.33 -2.46 18.75
C ASP A 40 5.41 -3.07 19.64
N LEU A 41 6.23 -2.25 20.30
CA LEU A 41 7.14 -2.70 21.36
C LEU A 41 6.40 -3.43 22.48
N LEU A 42 5.31 -2.86 23.00
CA LEU A 42 4.49 -3.46 24.07
C LEU A 42 3.75 -4.72 23.60
N CYS A 43 3.35 -4.76 22.33
CA CYS A 43 2.74 -5.92 21.68
C CYS A 43 3.74 -7.00 21.27
N LYS A 44 5.06 -6.79 21.48
CA LYS A 44 6.13 -7.69 21.02
C LYS A 44 6.11 -7.91 19.51
N ARG A 45 5.79 -6.87 18.77
CA ARG A 45 5.77 -6.84 17.31
C ARG A 45 7.01 -6.10 16.78
N PRO A 46 7.47 -6.42 15.56
CA PRO A 46 8.49 -5.64 14.91
C PRO A 46 8.05 -4.20 14.72
N ILE A 47 8.89 -3.26 15.13
CA ILE A 47 8.72 -1.83 14.86
C ILE A 47 9.13 -1.58 13.40
N THR A 48 8.29 -0.88 12.66
CA THR A 48 8.55 -0.51 11.26
C THR A 48 9.11 0.91 11.12
N ASP A 49 8.67 1.79 11.99
CA ASP A 49 8.92 3.23 11.99
C ASP A 49 8.94 3.74 13.43
N ILE A 50 9.75 4.78 13.69
CA ILE A 50 9.83 5.44 14.99
C ILE A 50 9.47 6.91 14.82
N ASP A 51 8.37 7.28 15.46
CA ASP A 51 7.94 8.66 15.65
C ASP A 51 8.50 9.19 16.98
N ILE A 52 9.11 10.38 16.92
CA ILE A 52 9.58 11.12 18.08
C ILE A 52 8.78 12.41 18.18
N VAL A 53 8.25 12.71 19.36
CA VAL A 53 7.65 14.01 19.67
C VAL A 53 8.59 14.81 20.55
N THR A 54 8.75 16.09 20.25
CA THR A 54 9.61 17.01 21.00
C THR A 54 9.00 18.41 21.14
N GLU A 55 9.42 19.16 22.15
CA GLU A 55 9.06 20.57 22.31
C GLU A 55 9.69 21.48 21.26
N ALA A 56 10.76 21.03 20.60
CA ALA A 56 11.49 21.80 19.61
C ALA A 56 10.64 22.07 18.35
N THR A 57 10.77 23.27 17.78
CA THR A 57 10.19 23.63 16.48
C THR A 57 10.93 22.95 15.31
N PRO A 58 10.34 22.87 14.10
CA PRO A 58 11.04 22.30 12.94
C PRO A 58 12.38 22.99 12.62
N GLU A 59 12.47 24.30 12.83
CA GLU A 59 13.69 25.09 12.65
C GLU A 59 14.75 24.74 13.71
N GLU A 60 14.33 24.57 14.97
CA GLU A 60 15.21 24.15 16.06
C GLU A 60 15.71 22.72 15.82
N ILE A 61 14.83 21.79 15.46
CA ILE A 61 15.19 20.41 15.09
C ILE A 61 16.23 20.41 13.96
N SER A 62 16.02 21.22 12.92
CA SER A 62 16.96 21.34 11.79
C SER A 62 18.30 21.98 12.18
N THR A 63 18.33 22.75 13.26
CA THR A 63 19.58 23.30 13.82
C THR A 63 20.32 22.26 14.66
N VAL A 64 19.59 21.36 15.35
CA VAL A 64 20.17 20.25 16.09
C VAL A 64 20.79 19.23 15.14
N PHE A 65 20.11 18.89 14.05
CA PHE A 65 20.51 17.82 13.15
C PHE A 65 20.95 18.35 11.77
N SER A 66 22.20 18.09 11.39
CA SER A 66 22.77 18.55 10.10
C SER A 66 22.26 17.80 8.86
N LYS A 67 21.54 16.68 9.05
CA LYS A 67 20.99 15.84 7.97
C LYS A 67 19.49 15.66 8.15
N THR A 68 18.73 16.71 7.82
CA THR A 68 17.27 16.71 7.88
C THR A 68 16.64 16.80 6.50
N PHE A 69 15.44 16.24 6.38
CA PHE A 69 14.54 16.48 5.25
C PHE A 69 13.20 16.97 5.81
N SER A 70 12.74 18.13 5.36
CA SER A 70 11.43 18.64 5.75
C SER A 70 10.35 17.99 4.89
N MET A 71 9.42 17.27 5.51
CA MET A 71 8.24 16.72 4.83
C MET A 71 7.12 17.76 4.84
N ASN A 72 7.14 18.67 3.86
CA ASN A 72 6.12 19.69 3.60
C ASN A 72 5.88 20.68 4.76
N ASN A 73 5.84 21.98 4.46
CA ASN A 73 5.71 23.08 5.42
C ASN A 73 4.37 23.12 6.22
N GLN A 74 3.48 22.14 6.06
CA GLN A 74 2.18 22.06 6.75
C GLN A 74 2.16 21.10 7.95
N HIS A 75 3.08 20.12 7.98
CA HIS A 75 3.23 19.22 9.10
C HIS A 75 4.52 19.58 9.80
N GLN A 76 4.46 19.84 11.11
CA GLN A 76 5.61 20.22 11.94
C GLN A 76 6.54 19.02 12.18
N THR A 77 6.89 18.29 11.11
CA THR A 77 7.59 17.01 11.12
C THR A 77 8.86 17.12 10.28
N VAL A 78 9.97 16.70 10.87
CA VAL A 78 11.30 16.70 10.27
C VAL A 78 11.82 15.27 10.29
N ILE A 79 12.25 14.76 9.13
CA ILE A 79 12.91 13.45 9.07
C ILE A 79 14.38 13.63 9.47
N VAL A 80 14.77 12.95 10.54
CA VAL A 80 16.14 12.91 11.05
C VAL A 80 16.77 11.56 10.72
N ARG A 81 17.96 11.58 10.09
CA ARG A 81 18.72 10.36 9.81
C ARG A 81 19.83 10.16 10.83
N HIS A 82 19.75 9.09 11.63
CA HIS A 82 20.78 8.75 12.61
C HIS A 82 20.99 7.23 12.69
N SER A 83 22.23 6.77 12.94
CA SER A 83 22.57 5.33 13.05
C SER A 83 22.10 4.45 11.87
N GLY A 84 21.98 5.03 10.67
CA GLY A 84 21.45 4.34 9.49
C GLY A 84 19.92 4.14 9.47
N CYS A 85 19.20 4.68 10.45
CA CYS A 85 17.75 4.71 10.56
C CYS A 85 17.19 6.11 10.24
N LEU A 86 15.90 6.16 9.90
CA LEU A 86 15.13 7.38 9.72
C LEU A 86 14.14 7.51 10.87
N PHE A 87 14.02 8.71 11.44
CA PHE A 87 13.13 9.04 12.54
C PHE A 87 12.25 10.22 12.13
N GLU A 88 10.95 10.11 12.34
CA GLU A 88 10.03 11.23 12.13
C GLU A 88 9.95 12.04 13.43
N VAL A 89 10.60 13.20 13.47
CA VAL A 89 10.62 14.08 14.64
C VAL A 89 9.56 15.16 14.45
N THR A 90 8.52 15.15 15.28
CA THR A 90 7.38 16.05 15.19
C THR A 90 7.32 16.98 16.41
N THR A 91 7.07 18.27 16.18
CA THR A 91 6.82 19.22 17.27
C THR A 91 5.53 18.84 18.01
N GLN A 92 5.60 18.83 19.34
CA GLN A 92 4.50 18.49 20.23
C GLN A 92 3.31 19.43 20.02
N ARG A 93 2.10 18.86 19.98
CA ARG A 93 0.86 19.64 19.97
C ARG A 93 0.45 19.94 21.40
N GLY A 94 0.20 21.22 21.70
CA GLY A 94 -0.12 21.67 23.06
C GLY A 94 1.13 21.95 23.90
N LYS A 95 0.93 22.21 25.19
CA LYS A 95 1.98 22.67 26.11
C LYS A 95 2.73 21.55 26.83
N SER A 96 2.24 20.32 26.75
CA SER A 96 2.85 19.16 27.38
C SER A 96 2.67 17.89 26.54
N ILE A 97 3.50 16.88 26.83
CA ILE A 97 3.37 15.56 26.18
C ILE A 97 2.00 14.94 26.49
N GLU A 98 1.45 15.19 27.68
CA GLU A 98 0.11 14.77 28.06
C GLU A 98 -0.95 15.35 27.12
N GLU A 99 -0.90 16.64 26.82
CA GLU A 99 -1.83 17.28 25.88
C GLU A 99 -1.72 16.67 24.46
N ASP A 100 -0.51 16.38 23.96
CA ASP A 100 -0.34 15.72 22.66
C ASP A 100 -0.98 14.33 22.65
N LEU A 101 -0.73 13.52 23.69
CA LEU A 101 -1.25 12.15 23.78
C LEU A 101 -2.79 12.12 23.89
N LEU A 102 -3.40 13.11 24.54
CA LEU A 102 -4.85 13.27 24.63
C LEU A 102 -5.52 13.63 23.29
N MET A 103 -4.75 14.18 22.34
CA MET A 103 -5.21 14.54 20.98
C MET A 103 -4.98 13.44 19.95
N ARG A 104 -4.44 12.29 20.34
CA ARG A 104 -4.27 11.13 19.45
C ARG A 104 -5.56 10.33 19.29
N ASP A 105 -5.52 9.38 18.35
CA ASP A 105 -6.70 8.64 17.91
C ASP A 105 -7.16 7.59 18.94
N PHE A 106 -6.23 6.77 19.45
CA PHE A 106 -6.55 5.65 20.34
C PHE A 106 -5.59 5.56 21.53
N THR A 107 -6.09 5.08 22.66
CA THR A 107 -5.31 4.89 23.91
C THR A 107 -4.04 4.08 23.68
N ILE A 108 -4.13 3.01 22.88
CA ILE A 108 -3.00 2.15 22.50
C ILE A 108 -1.90 2.88 21.71
N ASN A 109 -2.21 4.03 21.09
CA ASN A 109 -1.26 4.90 20.37
C ASN A 109 -0.93 6.18 21.16
N SER A 110 -1.48 6.34 22.35
CA SER A 110 -1.31 7.49 23.25
C SER A 110 -0.33 7.18 24.38
N ILE A 111 0.73 6.44 24.07
CA ILE A 111 1.79 6.05 25.01
C ILE A 111 3.10 6.66 24.52
N ALA A 112 3.86 7.25 25.44
CA ALA A 112 5.19 7.79 25.20
C ALA A 112 6.26 6.98 25.94
N LEU A 113 7.45 6.88 25.35
CA LEU A 113 8.64 6.24 25.91
C LEU A 113 9.78 7.25 25.94
N ASP A 114 10.33 7.50 27.13
CA ASP A 114 11.46 8.42 27.30
C ASP A 114 12.81 7.75 27.00
N LYS A 115 13.89 8.54 26.98
CA LYS A 115 15.25 8.04 26.74
C LYS A 115 15.78 7.06 27.81
N LYS A 116 15.16 7.01 28.99
CA LYS A 116 15.51 6.10 30.08
C LYS A 116 14.70 4.79 30.01
N GLY A 117 13.84 4.64 29.01
CA GLY A 117 12.95 3.49 28.86
C GLY A 117 11.74 3.53 29.79
N GLN A 118 11.35 4.70 30.29
CA GLN A 118 10.16 4.90 31.12
C GLN A 118 8.95 5.23 30.25
N LEU A 119 7.83 4.59 30.55
CA LEU A 119 6.57 4.83 29.87
C LEU A 119 5.79 5.96 30.53
N PHE A 120 5.20 6.80 29.70
CA PHE A 120 4.21 7.80 30.08
C PHE A 120 2.90 7.47 29.36
N ASP A 121 1.89 7.10 30.14
CA ASP A 121 0.62 6.51 29.67
C ASP A 121 -0.58 7.16 30.39
N PRO A 122 -0.97 8.39 30.02
CA PRO A 122 -2.04 9.12 30.70
C PRO A 122 -3.44 8.55 30.43
N LEU A 123 -3.58 7.64 29.46
CA LEU A 123 -4.87 7.10 29.00
C LEU A 123 -5.02 5.60 29.25
N ASP A 124 -4.14 5.00 30.03
CA ASP A 124 -4.14 3.57 30.38
C ASP A 124 -4.11 2.64 29.14
N GLY A 125 -3.37 3.05 28.11
CA GLY A 125 -3.19 2.32 26.86
C GLY A 125 -2.54 0.96 27.05
N GLN A 126 -1.66 0.79 28.05
CA GLN A 126 -1.08 -0.52 28.38
C GLN A 126 -2.15 -1.53 28.80
N SER A 127 -3.17 -1.10 29.54
CA SER A 127 -4.28 -1.97 29.94
C SER A 127 -5.16 -2.32 28.74
N ASP A 128 -5.43 -1.36 27.85
CA ASP A 128 -6.17 -1.65 26.61
C ASP A 128 -5.39 -2.57 25.66
N ILE A 129 -4.05 -2.46 25.57
CA ILE A 129 -3.19 -3.42 24.84
C ILE A 129 -3.31 -4.82 25.44
N LYS A 130 -3.20 -4.94 26.78
CA LYS A 130 -3.33 -6.22 27.48
C LYS A 130 -4.71 -6.85 27.28
N ASN A 131 -5.76 -6.04 27.26
CA ASN A 131 -7.14 -6.46 27.07
C ASN A 131 -7.53 -6.61 25.59
N GLN A 132 -6.62 -6.26 24.66
CA GLN A 132 -6.84 -6.28 23.21
C GLN A 132 -8.05 -5.44 22.77
N VAL A 133 -8.12 -4.19 23.25
CA VAL A 133 -9.21 -3.25 22.99
C VAL A 133 -8.69 -2.00 22.27
N ILE A 134 -9.45 -1.54 21.27
CA ILE A 134 -9.26 -0.25 20.61
C ILE A 134 -10.24 0.73 21.23
N ARG A 135 -9.70 1.69 21.98
CA ARG A 135 -10.46 2.72 22.69
C ARG A 135 -9.95 4.10 22.31
N SER A 136 -10.85 5.08 22.28
CA SER A 136 -10.50 6.49 22.10
C SER A 136 -10.86 7.25 23.37
N HIS A 137 -10.00 8.19 23.79
CA HIS A 137 -10.38 9.23 24.73
C HIS A 137 -11.38 10.17 24.05
N ASN A 138 -12.47 10.57 24.72
CA ASN A 138 -13.52 11.44 24.17
C ASN A 138 -13.89 11.12 22.70
N PRO A 139 -14.41 9.90 22.41
CA PRO A 139 -14.55 9.39 21.04
C PRO A 139 -15.35 10.33 20.15
N ALA A 140 -16.43 10.93 20.65
CA ALA A 140 -17.24 11.88 19.87
C ALA A 140 -16.42 13.07 19.35
N ALA A 141 -15.59 13.68 20.19
CA ALA A 141 -14.74 14.80 19.81
C ALA A 141 -13.61 14.36 18.87
N ARG A 142 -12.95 13.23 19.17
CA ARG A 142 -11.82 12.75 18.36
C ARG A 142 -12.25 12.32 16.95
N MET A 143 -13.39 11.66 16.80
CA MET A 143 -13.91 11.28 15.47
C MET A 143 -14.41 12.50 14.68
N SER A 144 -14.95 13.52 15.35
CA SER A 144 -15.37 14.77 14.69
C SER A 144 -14.18 15.62 14.20
N GLU A 145 -13.06 15.59 14.92
CA GLU A 145 -11.83 16.30 14.54
C GLU A 145 -11.19 15.71 13.26
N ASP A 146 -11.13 14.38 13.16
CA ASP A 146 -10.69 13.67 11.96
C ASP A 146 -11.53 12.40 11.74
N PRO A 147 -12.56 12.46 10.89
CA PRO A 147 -13.45 11.31 10.63
C PRO A 147 -12.74 10.06 10.11
N LEU A 148 -11.53 10.18 9.55
CA LEU A 148 -10.74 9.02 9.13
C LEU A 148 -10.42 8.09 10.30
N ARG A 149 -10.36 8.61 11.54
CA ARG A 149 -10.12 7.80 12.75
C ARG A 149 -11.16 6.68 12.91
N MET A 150 -12.38 6.86 12.42
CA MET A 150 -13.38 5.78 12.44
C MET A 150 -12.97 4.58 11.58
N LEU A 151 -12.46 4.83 10.37
CA LEU A 151 -11.95 3.76 9.50
C LEU A 151 -10.67 3.15 10.06
N ARG A 152 -9.81 3.99 10.68
CA ARG A 152 -8.59 3.54 11.35
C ARG A 152 -8.87 2.57 12.49
N ALA A 153 -9.98 2.73 13.22
CA ALA A 153 -10.36 1.79 14.28
C ALA A 153 -10.51 0.35 13.74
N TYR A 154 -11.21 0.20 12.61
CA TYR A 154 -11.34 -1.11 11.95
C TYR A 154 -10.04 -1.57 11.27
N ARG A 155 -9.23 -0.64 10.74
CA ARG A 155 -7.90 -0.96 10.22
C ARG A 155 -6.99 -1.52 11.32
N PHE A 156 -6.97 -0.92 12.50
CA PHE A 156 -6.22 -1.45 13.65
C PHE A 156 -6.81 -2.76 14.17
N SER A 157 -8.13 -2.92 14.14
CA SER A 157 -8.76 -4.20 14.45
C SER A 157 -8.28 -5.30 13.51
N SER A 158 -8.15 -4.99 12.21
CA SER A 158 -7.62 -5.91 11.20
C SER A 158 -6.13 -6.22 11.39
N ASP A 159 -5.31 -5.24 11.80
CA ASP A 159 -3.86 -5.40 11.94
C ASP A 159 -3.46 -6.12 13.25
N LEU A 160 -4.12 -5.75 14.35
CA LEU A 160 -3.78 -6.18 15.70
C LEU A 160 -4.66 -7.32 16.22
N GLY A 161 -5.85 -7.51 15.65
CA GLY A 161 -6.85 -8.46 16.15
C GLY A 161 -7.59 -7.96 17.39
N PHE A 162 -7.49 -6.67 17.70
CA PHE A 162 -8.14 -6.05 18.85
C PHE A 162 -9.61 -5.73 18.54
N LYS A 163 -10.44 -5.72 19.58
CA LYS A 163 -11.88 -5.39 19.47
C LYS A 163 -12.09 -3.89 19.63
N VAL A 164 -12.99 -3.32 18.83
CA VAL A 164 -13.41 -1.92 19.02
C VAL A 164 -14.27 -1.81 20.28
N ALA A 165 -13.92 -0.88 21.18
CA ALA A 165 -14.70 -0.63 22.39
C ALA A 165 -16.14 -0.23 22.04
N GLU A 166 -17.11 -0.69 22.84
CA GLU A 166 -18.55 -0.52 22.56
C GLU A 166 -18.94 0.96 22.39
N ASN A 167 -18.51 1.81 23.31
CA ASN A 167 -18.76 3.26 23.26
C ASN A 167 -18.17 3.92 22.00
N LEU A 168 -16.99 3.47 21.55
CA LEU A 168 -16.39 3.93 20.29
C LEU A 168 -17.21 3.45 19.09
N GLY A 169 -17.65 2.19 19.10
CA GLY A 169 -18.51 1.63 18.06
C GLY A 169 -19.84 2.36 17.91
N GLU A 170 -20.45 2.79 19.02
CA GLU A 170 -21.66 3.63 19.02
C GLU A 170 -21.43 4.99 18.36
N ILE A 171 -20.33 5.66 18.72
CA ILE A 171 -19.95 6.95 18.10
C ILE A 171 -19.68 6.79 16.61
N ILE A 172 -18.99 5.71 16.20
CA ILE A 172 -18.73 5.43 14.78
C ILE A 172 -20.05 5.31 14.02
N ARG A 173 -21.03 4.58 14.56
CA ARG A 173 -22.37 4.45 13.92
C ARG A 173 -23.08 5.79 13.83
N TYR A 174 -23.02 6.60 14.89
CA TYR A 174 -23.68 7.90 14.94
C TYR A 174 -23.05 8.94 14.00
N GLN A 175 -21.71 8.93 13.85
CA GLN A 175 -20.97 9.91 13.05
C GLN A 175 -20.55 9.39 11.67
N ALA A 176 -20.98 8.20 11.24
CA ALA A 176 -20.50 7.52 10.04
C ALA A 176 -20.53 8.39 8.77
N GLU A 177 -21.56 9.22 8.61
CA GLU A 177 -21.72 10.12 7.47
C GLU A 177 -20.58 11.12 7.32
N THR A 178 -19.95 11.53 8.42
CA THR A 178 -18.83 12.50 8.40
C THR A 178 -17.60 11.97 7.67
N LEU A 179 -17.48 10.65 7.50
CA LEU A 179 -16.41 10.03 6.72
C LEU A 179 -16.38 10.51 5.26
N SER A 180 -17.54 10.87 4.70
CA SER A 180 -17.65 11.40 3.33
C SER A 180 -16.87 12.70 3.09
N ARG A 181 -16.49 13.40 4.15
CA ARG A 181 -15.69 14.65 4.09
C ARG A 181 -14.18 14.38 3.95
N VAL A 182 -13.75 13.14 4.17
CA VAL A 182 -12.33 12.77 4.12
C VAL A 182 -11.89 12.57 2.68
N ALA A 183 -10.69 13.06 2.36
CA ALA A 183 -10.10 12.87 1.04
C ALA A 183 -9.98 11.38 0.67
N MET A 184 -10.37 11.06 -0.57
CA MET A 184 -10.44 9.68 -1.06
C MET A 184 -9.11 8.93 -1.01
N GLU A 185 -7.99 9.63 -1.21
CA GLU A 185 -6.64 9.08 -1.08
C GLU A 185 -6.41 8.51 0.33
N ARG A 186 -6.81 9.25 1.37
CA ARG A 186 -6.64 8.83 2.77
C ARG A 186 -7.52 7.62 3.09
N ILE A 187 -8.76 7.64 2.60
CA ILE A 187 -9.69 6.50 2.74
C ILE A 187 -9.12 5.26 2.06
N SER A 188 -8.64 5.40 0.82
CA SER A 188 -8.09 4.30 0.03
C SER A 188 -6.89 3.65 0.72
N LYS A 189 -5.96 4.45 1.27
CA LYS A 189 -4.81 3.94 2.03
C LYS A 189 -5.22 3.15 3.29
N GLU A 190 -6.17 3.65 4.06
CA GLU A 190 -6.63 2.95 5.28
C GLU A 190 -7.46 1.70 4.93
N PHE A 191 -8.28 1.76 3.87
CA PHE A 191 -9.06 0.62 3.40
C PHE A 191 -8.16 -0.51 2.86
N TYR A 192 -7.14 -0.16 2.09
CA TYR A 192 -6.10 -1.11 1.66
C TYR A 192 -5.45 -1.81 2.86
N LYS A 193 -5.00 -1.05 3.86
CA LYS A 193 -4.39 -1.61 5.08
C LYS A 193 -5.36 -2.48 5.87
N LEU A 194 -6.65 -2.12 5.90
CA LEU A 194 -7.71 -2.90 6.51
C LEU A 194 -7.88 -4.26 5.81
N VAL A 195 -7.90 -4.29 4.47
CA VAL A 195 -8.02 -5.54 3.69
C VAL A 195 -6.75 -6.39 3.77
N SER A 196 -5.59 -5.75 3.90
CA SER A 196 -4.28 -6.41 4.00
C SER A 196 -4.02 -7.06 5.37
N GLY A 197 -4.78 -6.67 6.40
CA GLY A 197 -4.53 -7.10 7.77
C GLY A 197 -4.82 -8.58 8.04
N PRO A 198 -4.07 -9.24 8.94
CA PRO A 198 -4.24 -10.66 9.26
C PRO A 198 -5.60 -11.00 9.88
N PHE A 199 -6.27 -10.05 10.52
CA PHE A 199 -7.58 -10.22 11.16
C PHE A 199 -8.72 -9.57 10.37
N LYS A 200 -8.53 -9.34 9.06
CA LYS A 200 -9.51 -8.69 8.18
C LYS A 200 -10.91 -9.30 8.25
N HIS A 201 -11.03 -10.61 8.48
CA HIS A 201 -12.32 -11.30 8.54
C HIS A 201 -13.24 -10.70 9.61
N THR A 202 -12.70 -10.50 10.81
CA THR A 202 -13.44 -9.90 11.94
C THR A 202 -13.65 -8.41 11.72
N ALA A 203 -12.60 -7.70 11.29
CA ALA A 203 -12.67 -6.26 11.09
C ALA A 203 -13.67 -5.85 9.99
N LEU A 204 -13.70 -6.56 8.85
CA LEU A 204 -14.66 -6.31 7.76
C LEU A 204 -16.09 -6.65 8.18
N LYS A 205 -16.28 -7.68 9.03
CA LYS A 205 -17.59 -7.98 9.62
C LYS A 205 -18.09 -6.83 10.49
N GLU A 206 -17.24 -6.32 11.38
CA GLU A 206 -17.58 -5.19 12.25
C GLU A 206 -17.81 -3.89 11.44
N LEU A 207 -16.97 -3.63 10.44
CA LEU A 207 -17.15 -2.52 9.49
C LEU A 207 -18.52 -2.61 8.80
N ALA A 208 -18.90 -3.80 8.31
CA ALA A 208 -20.21 -4.02 7.70
C ALA A 208 -21.36 -3.77 8.68
N SER A 209 -21.26 -4.29 9.91
CA SER A 209 -22.26 -4.11 10.97
C SER A 209 -22.41 -2.66 11.41
N SER A 210 -21.34 -1.87 11.36
CA SER A 210 -21.38 -0.43 11.69
C SER A 210 -22.05 0.43 10.61
N GLY A 211 -22.10 -0.07 9.37
CA GLY A 211 -22.56 0.71 8.21
C GLY A 211 -21.56 1.76 7.71
N LEU A 212 -20.39 1.91 8.33
CA LEU A 212 -19.39 2.92 7.98
C LEU A 212 -18.94 2.83 6.51
N TYR A 213 -18.82 1.62 5.96
CA TYR A 213 -18.37 1.39 4.58
C TYR A 213 -19.22 2.16 3.54
N LYS A 214 -20.50 2.41 3.83
CA LYS A 214 -21.42 3.14 2.95
C LYS A 214 -21.01 4.61 2.75
N HIS A 215 -20.18 5.14 3.64
CA HIS A 215 -19.74 6.54 3.65
C HIS A 215 -18.27 6.70 3.28
N CYS A 216 -17.57 5.63 2.91
CA CYS A 216 -16.19 5.68 2.42
C CYS A 216 -16.07 6.37 1.05
N GLY A 217 -17.16 6.50 0.30
CA GLY A 217 -17.17 7.06 -1.06
C GLY A 217 -16.43 6.21 -2.10
N LEU A 218 -16.02 4.99 -1.75
CA LEU A 218 -15.42 4.03 -2.67
C LEU A 218 -16.46 3.59 -3.73
N PRO A 219 -16.14 3.62 -5.04
CA PRO A 219 -17.09 3.34 -6.10
C PRO A 219 -17.69 1.94 -6.00
N GLN A 220 -19.01 1.82 -6.03
CA GLN A 220 -19.73 0.52 -6.04
C GLN A 220 -19.42 -0.38 -4.82
N LEU A 221 -18.91 0.19 -3.73
CA LEU A 221 -18.69 -0.54 -2.49
C LEU A 221 -20.03 -0.82 -1.79
N ASP A 222 -20.48 -2.06 -1.86
CA ASP A 222 -21.68 -2.53 -1.20
C ASP A 222 -21.38 -3.65 -0.18
N LYS A 223 -22.44 -4.21 0.42
CA LYS A 223 -22.27 -5.32 1.37
C LYS A 223 -21.66 -6.56 0.71
N LYS A 224 -21.97 -6.85 -0.56
CA LYS A 224 -21.45 -8.02 -1.28
C LYS A 224 -19.95 -7.88 -1.52
N ALA A 225 -19.49 -6.67 -1.87
CA ALA A 225 -18.08 -6.37 -2.00
C ALA A 225 -17.31 -6.59 -0.68
N ILE A 226 -17.88 -6.11 0.44
CA ILE A 226 -17.31 -6.34 1.77
C ILE A 226 -17.29 -7.84 2.13
N ASP A 227 -18.38 -8.57 1.86
CA ASP A 227 -18.45 -10.01 2.12
C ASP A 227 -17.45 -10.81 1.26
N PHE A 228 -17.27 -10.45 -0.02
CA PHE A 228 -16.24 -11.02 -0.88
C PHE A 228 -14.84 -10.80 -0.29
N LEU A 229 -14.48 -9.57 0.08
CA LEU A 229 -13.17 -9.27 0.67
C LEU A 229 -12.95 -9.97 2.02
N ARG A 230 -14.04 -10.14 2.78
CA ARG A 230 -14.08 -10.87 4.05
C ARG A 230 -13.88 -12.36 3.86
N GLU A 231 -14.24 -12.95 2.73
CA GLU A 231 -14.13 -14.40 2.50
C GLU A 231 -12.79 -14.82 1.90
N LEU A 232 -12.08 -13.90 1.26
CA LEU A 232 -10.72 -14.13 0.77
C LEU A 232 -9.79 -14.61 1.90
N PRO A 233 -8.85 -15.54 1.62
CA PRO A 233 -7.79 -15.90 2.57
C PRO A 233 -6.98 -14.68 3.05
N VAL A 234 -6.26 -14.83 4.16
CA VAL A 234 -5.37 -13.78 4.66
C VAL A 234 -4.33 -13.42 3.60
N LEU A 235 -4.32 -12.15 3.17
CA LEU A 235 -3.49 -11.64 2.08
C LEU A 235 -2.12 -11.15 2.57
N LYS A 236 -1.65 -11.70 3.70
CA LYS A 236 -0.39 -11.27 4.30
C LYS A 236 0.75 -11.60 3.33
N ASN A 237 1.56 -10.58 3.02
CA ASN A 237 2.68 -10.61 2.07
C ASN A 237 2.30 -10.61 0.57
N GLU A 238 1.03 -10.46 0.22
CA GLU A 238 0.66 -10.19 -1.17
C GLU A 238 1.10 -8.78 -1.58
N LYS A 239 1.41 -8.59 -2.87
CA LYS A 239 1.82 -7.28 -3.40
C LYS A 239 0.66 -6.29 -3.37
N GLU A 240 0.97 -5.00 -3.29
CA GLU A 240 -0.05 -3.95 -3.20
C GLU A 240 -1.03 -4.00 -4.39
N GLU A 241 -0.51 -4.13 -5.60
CA GLU A 241 -1.29 -4.20 -6.83
C GLU A 241 -2.15 -5.46 -6.94
N VAL A 242 -1.76 -6.57 -6.29
CA VAL A 242 -2.58 -7.79 -6.18
C VAL A 242 -3.76 -7.56 -5.24
N ILE A 243 -3.52 -6.94 -4.08
CA ILE A 243 -4.58 -6.60 -3.12
C ILE A 243 -5.57 -5.60 -3.73
N TRP A 244 -5.08 -4.58 -4.44
CA TRP A 244 -5.95 -3.66 -5.17
C TRP A 244 -6.74 -4.35 -6.28
N THR A 245 -6.19 -5.39 -6.91
CA THR A 245 -6.93 -6.21 -7.87
C THR A 245 -8.12 -6.90 -7.18
N PHE A 246 -7.94 -7.51 -6.00
CA PHE A 246 -9.07 -8.07 -5.22
C PHE A 246 -10.11 -7.01 -4.84
N ILE A 247 -9.66 -5.84 -4.38
CA ILE A 247 -10.54 -4.73 -4.03
C ILE A 247 -11.38 -4.32 -5.25
N CYS A 248 -10.76 -4.12 -6.41
CA CYS A 248 -11.48 -3.75 -7.64
C CYS A 248 -12.45 -4.84 -8.10
N LEU A 249 -12.04 -6.12 -8.05
CA LEU A 249 -12.92 -7.25 -8.39
C LEU A 249 -14.14 -7.33 -7.47
N SER A 250 -13.97 -7.09 -6.18
CA SER A 250 -15.08 -7.09 -5.20
C SER A 250 -16.18 -6.08 -5.54
N MET A 251 -15.81 -4.98 -6.19
CA MET A 251 -16.69 -3.89 -6.58
C MET A 251 -17.09 -3.96 -8.07
N ASN A 252 -16.78 -5.06 -8.76
CA ASN A 252 -17.01 -5.24 -10.20
C ASN A 252 -16.40 -4.13 -11.07
N LEU A 253 -15.27 -3.56 -10.64
CA LEU A 253 -14.61 -2.48 -11.36
C LEU A 253 -13.67 -3.08 -12.41
N THR A 254 -14.11 -3.07 -13.66
CA THR A 254 -13.38 -3.68 -14.79
C THR A 254 -12.81 -2.66 -15.78
N SER A 255 -13.14 -1.37 -15.63
CA SER A 255 -12.72 -0.30 -16.55
C SER A 255 -11.83 0.76 -15.90
N GLU A 256 -10.97 1.38 -16.70
CA GLU A 256 -9.99 2.39 -16.27
C GLU A 256 -10.63 3.65 -15.66
N SER A 257 -11.83 4.02 -16.11
CA SER A 257 -12.57 5.15 -15.57
C SER A 257 -12.88 5.01 -14.07
N HIS A 258 -13.04 3.77 -13.59
CA HIS A 258 -13.32 3.51 -12.17
C HIS A 258 -12.05 3.62 -11.31
N LEU A 259 -10.88 3.30 -11.85
CA LEU A 259 -9.62 3.33 -11.09
C LEU A 259 -9.17 4.76 -10.76
N LYS A 260 -9.53 5.74 -11.60
CA LYS A 260 -9.25 7.17 -11.33
C LYS A 260 -9.90 7.66 -10.03
N GLY A 261 -10.98 7.02 -9.59
CA GLY A 261 -11.67 7.35 -8.34
C GLY A 261 -10.82 7.11 -7.08
N PHE A 262 -9.82 6.23 -7.12
CA PHE A 262 -9.01 5.87 -5.95
C PHE A 262 -7.76 6.75 -5.76
N LEU A 263 -7.45 7.63 -6.73
CA LEU A 263 -6.29 8.53 -6.70
C LEU A 263 -4.94 7.80 -6.50
N PHE A 264 -4.76 6.66 -7.18
CA PHE A 264 -3.50 5.93 -7.19
C PHE A 264 -2.35 6.70 -7.87
N SER A 265 -1.12 6.24 -7.66
CA SER A 265 -0.01 6.62 -8.55
C SER A 265 -0.29 6.14 -9.98
N ASN A 266 0.26 6.82 -10.99
CA ASN A 266 0.10 6.42 -12.40
C ASN A 266 0.57 4.98 -12.65
N GLN A 267 1.66 4.57 -11.98
CA GLN A 267 2.22 3.23 -12.09
C GLN A 267 1.26 2.19 -11.50
N LEU A 268 0.79 2.38 -10.26
CA LEU A 268 -0.16 1.47 -9.62
C LEU A 268 -1.48 1.36 -10.42
N THR A 269 -1.96 2.48 -10.96
CA THR A 269 -3.14 2.48 -11.84
C THR A 269 -2.94 1.57 -13.04
N LYS A 270 -1.79 1.68 -13.72
CA LYS A 270 -1.45 0.83 -14.87
C LYS A 270 -1.34 -0.63 -14.48
N ASP A 271 -0.71 -0.92 -13.35
CA ASP A 271 -0.45 -2.27 -12.85
C ASP A 271 -1.73 -3.00 -12.47
N VAL A 272 -2.65 -2.33 -11.76
CA VAL A 272 -3.96 -2.89 -11.42
C VAL A 272 -4.82 -3.05 -12.68
N ARG A 273 -4.82 -2.07 -13.59
CA ARG A 273 -5.56 -2.16 -14.87
C ARG A 273 -5.13 -3.36 -15.70
N ASN A 274 -3.83 -3.58 -15.84
CA ASN A 274 -3.29 -4.72 -16.59
C ASN A 274 -3.75 -6.05 -15.98
N ARG A 275 -3.73 -6.18 -14.65
CA ARG A 275 -4.21 -7.37 -13.93
C ARG A 275 -5.71 -7.60 -14.09
N LEU A 276 -6.53 -6.55 -14.01
CA LEU A 276 -7.97 -6.65 -14.24
C LEU A 276 -8.31 -7.08 -15.67
N ALA A 277 -7.64 -6.49 -16.67
CA ALA A 277 -7.82 -6.87 -18.07
C ALA A 277 -7.41 -8.33 -18.33
N ALA A 278 -6.26 -8.73 -17.79
CA ALA A 278 -5.74 -10.10 -17.88
C ALA A 278 -6.65 -11.11 -17.15
N PHE A 279 -7.16 -10.77 -15.97
CA PHE A 279 -8.14 -11.59 -15.24
C PHE A 279 -9.42 -11.77 -16.06
N SER A 280 -9.95 -10.69 -16.65
CA SER A 280 -11.13 -10.75 -17.51
C SER A 280 -10.91 -11.61 -18.75
N TYR A 281 -9.76 -11.50 -19.41
CA TYR A 281 -9.37 -12.37 -20.53
C TYR A 281 -9.38 -13.85 -20.11
N ARG A 282 -8.82 -14.16 -18.93
CA ARG A 282 -8.75 -15.51 -18.35
C ARG A 282 -10.09 -16.11 -17.94
N ASN A 283 -11.16 -15.34 -17.88
CA ASN A 283 -12.49 -15.91 -17.67
C ASN A 283 -12.96 -16.76 -18.85
N ASN A 284 -12.48 -16.49 -20.07
CA ASN A 284 -12.94 -17.16 -21.29
C ASN A 284 -11.82 -17.83 -22.10
N HIS A 285 -10.55 -17.58 -21.78
CA HIS A 285 -9.40 -18.05 -22.56
C HIS A 285 -8.33 -18.62 -21.63
N SER A 286 -7.53 -19.58 -22.11
CA SER A 286 -6.29 -19.99 -21.44
C SER A 286 -5.14 -19.03 -21.82
N TRP A 287 -4.02 -19.10 -21.11
CA TRP A 287 -2.79 -18.47 -21.57
C TRP A 287 -2.31 -19.13 -22.87
N GLU A 288 -2.21 -18.33 -23.91
CA GLU A 288 -1.54 -18.65 -25.16
C GLU A 288 -0.22 -17.87 -25.20
N VAL A 289 0.69 -18.26 -26.09
CA VAL A 289 2.03 -17.64 -26.24
C VAL A 289 1.94 -16.11 -26.33
N LEU A 290 1.08 -15.60 -27.22
CA LEU A 290 0.95 -14.16 -27.43
C LEU A 290 0.24 -13.44 -26.28
N SER A 291 -0.80 -14.04 -25.69
CA SER A 291 -1.52 -13.42 -24.58
C SER A 291 -0.69 -13.39 -23.29
N LEU A 292 0.11 -14.43 -23.05
CA LEU A 292 1.07 -14.49 -21.95
C LEU A 292 2.17 -13.43 -22.11
N TYR A 293 2.78 -13.34 -23.29
CA TYR A 293 3.78 -12.32 -23.62
C TYR A 293 3.23 -10.90 -23.42
N ARG A 294 2.04 -10.60 -23.97
CA ARG A 294 1.40 -9.28 -23.83
C ARG A 294 1.04 -8.93 -22.39
N ALA A 295 0.64 -9.91 -21.58
CA ALA A 295 0.37 -9.70 -20.17
C ALA A 295 1.65 -9.43 -19.36
N SER A 296 2.79 -10.00 -19.78
CA SER A 296 4.01 -10.22 -18.99
C SER A 296 3.89 -11.35 -17.96
N ILE A 297 5.02 -11.97 -17.64
CA ILE A 297 5.07 -13.06 -16.66
C ILE A 297 4.57 -12.65 -15.29
N GLU A 298 4.91 -11.44 -14.84
CA GLU A 298 4.51 -10.94 -13.54
C GLU A 298 2.99 -10.84 -13.41
N VAL A 299 2.33 -10.22 -14.39
CA VAL A 299 0.87 -10.08 -14.40
C VAL A 299 0.20 -11.44 -14.52
N ALA A 300 0.71 -12.34 -15.36
CA ALA A 300 0.13 -13.66 -15.54
C ALA A 300 0.18 -14.49 -14.25
N LEU A 301 1.33 -14.48 -13.56
CA LEU A 301 1.47 -15.15 -12.26
C LEU A 301 0.55 -14.54 -11.20
N ASP A 302 0.48 -13.21 -11.14
CA ASP A 302 -0.41 -12.52 -10.20
C ASP A 302 -1.89 -12.81 -10.47
N VAL A 303 -2.31 -12.88 -11.74
CA VAL A 303 -3.69 -13.21 -12.13
C VAL A 303 -4.06 -14.64 -11.73
N GLU A 304 -3.15 -15.59 -11.93
CA GLU A 304 -3.39 -16.99 -11.55
C GLU A 304 -3.38 -17.16 -10.04
N ARG A 305 -2.58 -16.37 -9.32
CA ARG A 305 -2.64 -16.24 -7.86
C ARG A 305 -3.97 -15.65 -7.39
N VAL A 306 -4.48 -14.62 -8.07
CA VAL A 306 -5.81 -14.05 -7.78
C VAL A 306 -6.89 -15.11 -7.99
N ARG A 307 -6.86 -15.84 -9.11
CA ARG A 307 -7.80 -16.92 -9.41
C ARG A 307 -7.77 -18.02 -8.35
N GLU A 308 -6.58 -18.47 -7.97
CA GLU A 308 -6.39 -19.46 -6.90
C GLU A 308 -7.06 -19.01 -5.59
N LEU A 309 -6.80 -17.77 -5.15
CA LEU A 309 -7.33 -17.22 -3.90
C LEU A 309 -8.83 -16.92 -3.92
N THR A 310 -9.44 -16.79 -5.11
CA THR A 310 -10.89 -16.66 -5.30
C THR A 310 -11.59 -18.00 -5.56
N ASN A 311 -10.91 -19.14 -5.38
CA ASN A 311 -11.44 -20.48 -5.69
C ASN A 311 -11.90 -20.63 -7.16
N GLU A 312 -11.24 -19.93 -8.06
CA GLU A 312 -11.46 -20.00 -9.49
C GLU A 312 -10.47 -20.97 -10.15
N SER A 313 -10.81 -21.50 -11.33
CA SER A 313 -9.91 -22.38 -12.06
C SER A 313 -8.61 -21.66 -12.44
N TYR A 314 -7.46 -22.20 -12.04
CA TYR A 314 -6.17 -21.57 -12.26
C TYR A 314 -5.15 -22.51 -12.90
N ILE A 315 -4.09 -21.93 -13.47
CA ILE A 315 -2.95 -22.64 -14.05
C ILE A 315 -1.78 -22.55 -13.07
N ALA A 316 -1.21 -23.70 -12.74
CA ALA A 316 -0.05 -23.77 -11.83
C ALA A 316 1.14 -22.96 -12.36
N LYS A 317 1.84 -22.29 -11.45
CA LYS A 317 2.99 -21.42 -11.73
C LYS A 317 4.02 -22.07 -12.65
N GLU A 318 4.34 -23.33 -12.42
CA GLU A 318 5.37 -24.07 -13.16
C GLU A 318 5.01 -24.20 -14.64
N LYS A 319 3.72 -24.38 -14.96
CA LYS A 319 3.25 -24.45 -16.35
C LYS A 319 3.39 -23.10 -17.05
N ILE A 320 3.10 -22.01 -16.36
CA ILE A 320 3.22 -20.65 -16.92
C ILE A 320 4.68 -20.33 -17.20
N LEU A 321 5.57 -20.65 -16.24
CA LEU A 321 7.02 -20.47 -16.42
C LEU A 321 7.55 -21.31 -17.58
N THR A 322 7.07 -22.55 -17.74
CA THR A 322 7.46 -23.40 -18.87
C THR A 322 7.11 -22.75 -20.22
N ILE A 323 5.90 -22.18 -20.36
CA ILE A 323 5.50 -21.47 -21.60
C ILE A 323 6.36 -20.22 -21.78
N TRP A 324 6.62 -19.47 -20.70
CA TRP A 324 7.41 -18.24 -20.73
C TRP A 324 8.86 -18.46 -21.15
N GLU A 325 9.50 -19.51 -20.64
CA GLU A 325 10.89 -19.88 -20.95
C GLU A 325 11.07 -20.31 -22.42
N GLN A 326 9.99 -20.75 -23.07
CA GLN A 326 9.99 -21.15 -24.49
C GLN A 326 9.75 -19.98 -25.45
N LEU A 327 9.45 -18.78 -24.94
CA LEU A 327 9.22 -17.61 -25.80
C LEU A 327 10.49 -17.20 -26.55
N PRO A 328 10.43 -16.96 -27.87
CA PRO A 328 11.59 -16.48 -28.63
C PRO A 328 12.12 -15.12 -28.16
N ILE A 329 11.24 -14.28 -27.62
CA ILE A 329 11.55 -13.01 -26.96
C ILE A 329 10.65 -12.82 -25.75
N GLN A 330 11.15 -12.14 -24.71
CA GLN A 330 10.41 -11.92 -23.46
C GLN A 330 10.01 -10.45 -23.26
N THR A 331 10.68 -9.54 -23.97
CA THR A 331 10.37 -8.12 -24.01
C THR A 331 10.55 -7.55 -25.41
N LYS A 332 9.93 -6.40 -25.68
CA LYS A 332 10.13 -5.63 -26.92
C LYS A 332 11.59 -5.28 -27.20
N ASN A 333 12.41 -5.16 -26.16
CA ASN A 333 13.82 -4.81 -26.29
C ASN A 333 14.67 -5.98 -26.81
N ASP A 334 14.14 -7.21 -26.76
CA ASP A 334 14.83 -8.38 -27.27
C ASP A 334 14.67 -8.51 -28.80
N LEU A 335 13.76 -7.75 -29.41
CA LEU A 335 13.52 -7.78 -30.85
C LEU A 335 14.76 -7.31 -31.63
N ALA A 336 15.21 -8.11 -32.59
CA ALA A 336 16.43 -7.86 -33.36
C ALA A 336 16.33 -6.66 -34.33
N VAL A 337 15.14 -6.08 -34.48
CA VAL A 337 14.87 -4.88 -35.29
C VAL A 337 14.31 -3.75 -34.43
N THR A 338 14.78 -2.54 -34.70
CA THR A 338 14.28 -1.31 -34.09
C THR A 338 13.61 -0.41 -35.12
N GLY A 339 12.83 0.59 -34.68
CA GLY A 339 12.26 1.59 -35.59
C GLY A 339 13.32 2.34 -36.43
N THR A 340 14.50 2.56 -35.85
CA THR A 340 15.64 3.16 -36.56
C THR A 340 16.15 2.26 -37.70
N ASP A 341 16.14 0.94 -37.49
CA ASP A 341 16.54 -0.01 -38.53
C ASP A 341 15.54 -0.02 -39.69
N LEU A 342 14.23 0.04 -39.37
CA LEU A 342 13.18 0.17 -40.39
C LEU A 342 13.34 1.45 -41.21
N LEU A 343 13.55 2.60 -40.58
CA LEU A 343 13.74 3.86 -41.28
C LEU A 343 14.95 3.83 -42.21
N ARG A 344 16.08 3.26 -41.73
CA ARG A 344 17.29 3.13 -42.53
C ARG A 344 17.12 2.19 -43.72
N HIS A 345 16.44 1.07 -43.53
CA HIS A 345 16.25 0.05 -44.57
C HIS A 345 15.26 0.50 -45.65
N PHE A 346 14.08 0.97 -45.24
CA PHE A 346 12.98 1.33 -46.15
C PHE A 346 13.10 2.74 -46.73
N LYS A 347 13.99 3.59 -46.18
CA LYS A 347 14.21 4.98 -46.62
C LYS A 347 12.91 5.79 -46.73
N ARG A 348 11.95 5.50 -45.84
CA ARG A 348 10.65 6.18 -45.73
C ARG A 348 10.68 7.13 -44.54
N GLU A 349 9.91 8.20 -44.61
CA GLU A 349 9.75 9.10 -43.46
C GLU A 349 9.05 8.41 -42.28
N ALA A 350 9.35 8.89 -41.07
CA ALA A 350 8.74 8.40 -39.85
C ALA A 350 7.22 8.64 -39.87
N GLY A 351 6.45 7.64 -39.47
CA GLY A 351 4.99 7.71 -39.43
C GLY A 351 4.35 6.51 -38.73
N PRO A 352 3.00 6.45 -38.68
CA PRO A 352 2.26 5.40 -37.97
C PRO A 352 2.63 3.97 -38.38
N TRP A 353 2.99 3.78 -39.65
CA TRP A 353 3.42 2.49 -40.22
C TRP A 353 4.58 1.83 -39.47
N LEU A 354 5.46 2.60 -38.81
CA LEU A 354 6.56 2.05 -38.01
C LEU A 354 6.03 1.25 -36.82
N GLY A 355 5.03 1.79 -36.13
CA GLY A 355 4.43 1.15 -34.97
C GLY A 355 3.70 -0.13 -35.37
N GLU A 356 2.96 -0.07 -36.48
CA GLU A 356 2.24 -1.22 -37.06
C GLU A 356 3.21 -2.32 -37.51
N ALA A 357 4.29 -1.96 -38.22
CA ALA A 357 5.30 -2.90 -38.65
C ALA A 357 6.03 -3.55 -37.47
N LEU A 358 6.48 -2.75 -36.48
CA LEU A 358 7.13 -3.31 -35.28
C LEU A 358 6.20 -4.22 -34.50
N LEU A 359 4.93 -3.85 -34.34
CA LEU A 359 3.93 -4.68 -33.67
C LEU A 359 3.69 -5.99 -34.42
N TRP A 360 3.55 -5.94 -35.73
CA TRP A 360 3.35 -7.14 -36.55
C TRP A 360 4.54 -8.11 -36.43
N VAL A 361 5.76 -7.61 -36.60
CA VAL A 361 6.98 -8.42 -36.49
C VAL A 361 7.13 -8.99 -35.08
N GLU A 362 6.89 -8.17 -34.05
CA GLU A 362 6.89 -8.62 -32.66
C GLU A 362 5.94 -9.81 -32.46
N GLU A 363 4.71 -9.74 -32.99
CA GLU A 363 3.75 -10.83 -32.92
C GLU A 363 4.23 -12.10 -33.64
N GLN A 364 4.79 -11.96 -34.84
CA GLN A 364 5.33 -13.09 -35.61
C GLN A 364 6.50 -13.78 -34.90
N VAL A 365 7.38 -13.00 -34.27
CA VAL A 365 8.51 -13.55 -33.51
C VAL A 365 8.02 -14.24 -32.25
N VAL A 366 7.16 -13.60 -31.47
CA VAL A 366 6.63 -14.17 -30.22
C VAL A 366 5.92 -15.50 -30.47
N THR A 367 5.12 -15.58 -31.53
CA THR A 367 4.38 -16.80 -31.91
C THR A 367 5.24 -17.86 -32.58
N GLY A 368 6.52 -17.57 -32.86
CA GLY A 368 7.46 -18.50 -33.48
C GLY A 368 7.31 -18.67 -34.99
N TYR A 369 6.50 -17.84 -35.67
CA TYR A 369 6.38 -17.86 -37.14
C TYR A 369 7.63 -17.31 -37.83
N LEU A 370 8.33 -16.36 -37.21
CA LEU A 370 9.59 -15.81 -37.72
C LEU A 370 10.71 -15.93 -36.67
N PRO A 371 11.95 -16.28 -37.08
CA PRO A 371 13.09 -16.22 -36.18
C PRO A 371 13.43 -14.77 -35.85
N ASN A 372 13.93 -14.51 -34.64
CA ASN A 372 14.33 -13.18 -34.19
C ASN A 372 15.68 -12.73 -34.80
N GLU A 373 15.74 -12.63 -36.12
CA GLU A 373 16.94 -12.31 -36.89
C GLU A 373 16.71 -11.09 -37.77
N LYS A 374 17.59 -10.10 -37.67
CA LYS A 374 17.40 -8.77 -38.26
C LYS A 374 17.05 -8.81 -39.76
N ASP A 375 17.83 -9.53 -40.57
CA ASP A 375 17.65 -9.56 -42.02
C ASP A 375 16.36 -10.27 -42.41
N THR A 376 16.03 -11.38 -41.74
CA THR A 376 14.79 -12.15 -41.93
C THR A 376 13.56 -11.29 -41.64
N LEU A 377 13.58 -10.54 -40.54
CA LEU A 377 12.48 -9.68 -40.14
C LEU A 377 12.29 -8.51 -41.12
N LEU A 378 13.38 -7.89 -41.59
CA LEU A 378 13.30 -6.81 -42.58
C LEU A 378 12.71 -7.29 -43.92
N GLN A 379 13.09 -8.48 -44.39
CA GLN A 379 12.54 -9.08 -45.61
C GLN A 379 11.05 -9.45 -45.46
N ALA A 380 10.66 -9.95 -44.30
CA ALA A 380 9.27 -10.32 -44.03
C ALA A 380 8.32 -9.11 -44.14
N ILE A 381 8.73 -7.94 -43.64
CA ILE A 381 7.96 -6.68 -43.73
C ILE A 381 7.79 -6.20 -45.18
N VAL A 382 8.77 -6.44 -46.05
CA VAL A 382 8.64 -6.13 -47.49
C VAL A 382 7.51 -6.98 -48.08
N THR A 383 7.54 -8.28 -47.78
CA THR A 383 6.62 -9.27 -48.35
C THR A 383 5.17 -9.08 -47.86
N SER A 384 4.98 -8.72 -46.59
CA SER A 384 3.66 -8.45 -46.02
C SER A 384 3.00 -7.21 -46.62
N ASN A 385 3.78 -6.15 -46.93
CA ASN A 385 3.26 -4.91 -47.52
C ASN A 385 2.95 -5.04 -49.03
N THR A 386 3.52 -6.03 -49.72
CA THR A 386 3.26 -6.27 -51.15
C THR A 386 2.02 -7.15 -51.41
N GLY A 387 1.35 -7.65 -50.37
CA GLY A 387 0.17 -8.52 -50.46
C GLY A 387 -1.19 -7.81 -50.48
N GLU A 388 -1.23 -6.48 -50.37
CA GLU A 388 -2.45 -5.64 -50.48
C GLU A 388 -2.48 -4.80 -51.77
N GLY A 389 -1.86 -5.30 -52.85
CA GLY A 389 -1.88 -4.68 -54.18
C GLY A 389 -2.92 -5.28 -55.12
#